data_AF-A0A942YIC2-F1
#
_entry.id   AF-A0A942YIC2-F1
#
_cell.length_a   1.000
_cell.length_b   1.000
_cell.length_c   1.000
_cell.angle_alpha   90.00
_cell.angle_beta   90.00
_cell.angle_gamma   90.00
#
_symmetry.space_group_name_H-M   'P 1'
#
loop_
_entity.id
_entity.type
_entity.pdbx_description
1 polymer ?
#
loop_
_entity_poly.entity_id
_entity_poly.type
_entity_poly.pdbx_seq_one_letter_code
_entity_poly.pdbx_strand_id
1 'polypeptide(L)'
;MKIKMTKKMFSSIDNIELGKACFAPIIPMIRGKSIEIKKQIYNQLSPEQKDLFMFSVYYNHAEKSLYEFYWWSAYYYAQPDAWIELKRALIHFKAKSMLCILNELEDFFREKNYSRNLENINLSQKDIDNQVDLQNFIQSMFTKFKEISPITLNKIGDCIRENPYQFVYLEDV
;
A
#
# COMPACT_ATOMS: atom_id res chain seq x y z
N MET A 1 -7.11 -11.72 -9.24
CA MET A 1 -6.99 -11.85 -10.71
C MET A 1 -5.53 -12.11 -11.06
N LYS A 2 -5.21 -13.29 -11.61
CA LYS A 2 -3.83 -13.59 -12.01
C LYS A 2 -3.54 -13.06 -13.41
N ILE A 3 -2.30 -12.69 -13.65
CA ILE A 3 -1.84 -12.18 -14.95
C ILE A 3 -1.18 -13.30 -15.77
N LYS A 4 -1.26 -13.24 -17.10
CA LYS A 4 -0.52 -14.17 -17.95
C LYS A 4 0.89 -13.63 -18.17
N MET A 5 1.91 -14.46 -17.99
CA MET A 5 3.30 -14.13 -18.31
C MET A 5 4.02 -15.36 -18.83
N THR A 6 4.90 -15.18 -19.82
CA THR A 6 5.82 -16.24 -20.23
C THR A 6 6.86 -16.46 -19.14
N LYS A 7 7.35 -17.70 -19.00
CA LYS A 7 8.47 -18.01 -18.09
C LYS A 7 9.69 -17.11 -18.33
N LYS A 8 10.00 -16.82 -19.59
CA LYS A 8 11.10 -15.92 -19.98
C LYS A 8 10.89 -14.51 -19.40
N MET A 9 9.72 -13.90 -19.64
CA MET A 9 9.40 -12.58 -19.11
C MET A 9 9.45 -12.55 -17.58
N PHE A 10 8.85 -13.55 -16.94
CA PHE A 10 8.81 -13.67 -15.49
C PHE A 10 10.21 -13.69 -14.88
N SER A 11 11.15 -14.41 -15.52
CA SER A 11 12.55 -14.49 -15.07
C SER A 11 13.39 -13.25 -15.40
N SER A 12 12.98 -12.42 -16.36
CA SER A 12 13.80 -11.31 -16.85
C SER A 12 13.48 -9.95 -16.23
N ILE A 13 12.24 -9.73 -15.76
CA ILE A 13 11.86 -8.49 -15.08
C ILE A 13 12.34 -8.52 -13.63
N ASP A 14 12.73 -7.37 -13.07
CA ASP A 14 13.11 -7.28 -11.66
C ASP A 14 11.89 -7.41 -10.71
N ASN A 15 12.17 -7.45 -9.41
CA ASN A 15 11.15 -7.63 -8.37
C ASN A 15 10.14 -6.49 -8.30
N ILE A 16 10.60 -5.25 -8.50
CA ILE A 16 9.75 -4.06 -8.43
C ILE A 16 8.81 -4.05 -9.64
N GLU A 17 9.34 -4.28 -10.84
CA GLU A 17 8.55 -4.38 -12.06
C GLU A 17 7.59 -5.56 -12.04
N LEU A 18 7.97 -6.70 -11.45
CA LEU A 18 7.06 -7.82 -11.25
C LEU A 18 5.88 -7.46 -10.35
N GLY A 19 6.13 -6.79 -9.21
CA GLY A 19 5.07 -6.32 -8.32
C GLY A 19 4.11 -5.36 -9.02
N LYS A 20 4.65 -4.40 -9.77
CA LYS A 20 3.86 -3.47 -10.60
C LYS A 20 3.02 -4.20 -11.64
N ALA A 21 3.61 -5.15 -12.36
CA ALA A 21 2.92 -5.91 -13.39
C ALA A 21 1.76 -6.73 -12.81
N CYS A 22 1.93 -7.33 -11.62
CA CYS A 22 0.88 -8.08 -10.93
C CYS A 22 -0.28 -7.19 -10.45
N PHE A 23 0.00 -5.93 -10.08
CA PHE A 23 -1.02 -4.98 -9.65
C PHE A 23 -1.71 -4.25 -10.82
N ALA A 24 -0.98 -3.95 -11.90
CA ALA A 24 -1.42 -3.07 -12.98
C ALA A 24 -2.81 -3.39 -13.57
N PRO A 25 -3.19 -4.67 -13.79
CA PRO A 25 -4.51 -4.99 -14.34
C PRO A 25 -5.69 -4.61 -13.46
N ILE A 26 -5.49 -4.43 -12.15
CA ILE A 26 -6.57 -4.01 -11.24
C ILE A 26 -6.90 -2.52 -11.42
N ILE A 27 -5.91 -1.68 -11.77
CA ILE A 27 -6.05 -0.23 -11.89
C ILE A 27 -7.25 0.20 -12.78
N PRO A 28 -7.38 -0.25 -14.04
CA PRO A 28 -8.52 0.15 -14.89
C PRO A 28 -9.87 -0.35 -14.37
N MET A 29 -9.89 -1.39 -13.53
CA MET A 29 -11.12 -1.92 -12.94
C MET A 29 -11.65 -1.08 -11.78
N ILE A 30 -10.78 -0.29 -11.13
CA ILE A 30 -11.13 0.51 -9.94
C ILE A 30 -11.08 2.03 -10.18
N ARG A 31 -10.28 2.49 -11.14
CA ARG A 31 -10.06 3.93 -11.38
C ARG A 31 -11.35 4.59 -11.87
N GLY A 32 -11.76 5.65 -11.17
CA GLY A 32 -12.98 6.41 -11.47
C GLY A 32 -14.29 5.63 -11.24
N LYS A 33 -14.22 4.45 -10.62
CA LYS A 33 -15.41 3.64 -10.31
C LYS A 33 -15.95 3.96 -8.91
N SER A 34 -17.23 3.66 -8.69
CA SER A 34 -17.89 3.82 -7.40
C SER A 34 -17.29 2.88 -6.33
N ILE A 35 -17.57 3.17 -5.06
CA ILE A 35 -17.09 2.36 -3.92
C ILE A 35 -17.62 0.94 -4.02
N GLU A 36 -18.87 0.76 -4.47
CA GLU A 36 -19.53 -0.53 -4.64
C GLU A 36 -18.79 -1.39 -5.67
N ILE A 37 -18.43 -0.80 -6.82
CA ILE A 37 -17.67 -1.51 -7.87
C ILE A 37 -16.27 -1.87 -7.33
N LYS A 38 -15.58 -0.95 -6.66
CA LYS A 38 -14.27 -1.22 -6.07
C LYS A 38 -14.32 -2.38 -5.07
N LYS A 39 -15.36 -2.42 -4.23
CA LYS A 39 -15.60 -3.50 -3.26
C LYS A 39 -15.88 -4.84 -3.96
N GLN A 40 -16.67 -4.85 -5.03
CA GLN A 40 -16.90 -6.05 -5.83
C GLN A 40 -15.61 -6.60 -6.44
N ILE A 41 -14.75 -5.74 -7.00
CA ILE A 41 -13.45 -6.16 -7.54
C ILE A 41 -12.54 -6.69 -6.43
N TYR A 42 -12.45 -5.96 -5.30
CA TYR A 42 -11.66 -6.39 -4.15
C TYR A 42 -12.07 -7.78 -3.64
N ASN A 43 -13.38 -8.06 -3.59
CA ASN A 43 -13.90 -9.34 -3.13
C ASN A 43 -13.57 -10.52 -4.06
N GLN A 44 -13.22 -10.27 -5.33
CA GLN A 44 -12.80 -11.31 -6.28
C GLN A 44 -11.29 -11.63 -6.18
N LEU A 45 -10.54 -10.88 -5.38
CA LEU A 45 -9.10 -11.11 -5.19
C LEU A 45 -8.87 -12.25 -4.17
N SER A 46 -7.86 -13.08 -4.43
CA SER A 46 -7.35 -14.01 -3.42
C SER A 46 -6.76 -13.25 -2.23
N PRO A 47 -6.57 -13.88 -1.05
CA PRO A 47 -5.95 -13.23 0.11
C PRO A 47 -4.62 -12.54 -0.21
N GLU A 48 -3.76 -13.18 -1.01
CA GLU A 48 -2.44 -12.67 -1.37
C GLU A 48 -2.54 -11.50 -2.36
N GLN A 49 -3.51 -11.53 -3.26
CA GLN A 49 -3.80 -10.43 -4.18
C GLN A 49 -4.41 -9.24 -3.44
N LYS A 50 -5.20 -9.47 -2.38
CA LYS A 50 -5.67 -8.41 -1.49
C LYS A 50 -4.50 -7.75 -0.76
N ASP A 51 -3.50 -8.51 -0.33
CA ASP A 51 -2.29 -7.93 0.27
C ASP A 51 -1.54 -7.03 -0.70
N LEU A 52 -1.31 -7.51 -1.92
CA LEU A 52 -0.68 -6.71 -2.97
C LEU A 52 -1.50 -5.46 -3.27
N PHE A 53 -2.83 -5.60 -3.35
CA PHE A 53 -3.75 -4.49 -3.59
C PHE A 53 -3.65 -3.43 -2.50
N MET A 54 -3.79 -3.83 -1.24
CA MET A 54 -3.82 -2.91 -0.09
C MET A 54 -2.52 -2.11 0.02
N PHE A 55 -1.37 -2.78 -0.08
CA PHE A 55 -0.10 -2.07 -0.06
C PHE A 55 0.07 -1.18 -1.31
N SER A 56 -0.25 -1.68 -2.51
CA SER A 56 -0.01 -0.94 -3.76
C SER A 56 -0.90 0.29 -3.88
N VAL A 57 -2.15 0.23 -3.45
CA VAL A 57 -3.04 1.41 -3.43
C VAL A 57 -2.49 2.45 -2.46
N TYR A 58 -2.15 2.06 -1.23
CA TYR A 58 -1.56 2.98 -0.26
C TYR A 58 -0.25 3.61 -0.78
N TYR A 59 0.70 2.78 -1.23
CA TYR A 59 2.01 3.22 -1.70
C TYR A 59 1.92 4.20 -2.88
N ASN A 60 1.15 3.87 -3.91
CA ASN A 60 1.01 4.70 -5.13
C ASN A 60 0.41 6.07 -4.86
N HIS A 61 -0.25 6.24 -3.72
CA HIS A 61 -0.80 7.50 -3.28
C HIS A 61 0.17 8.23 -2.34
N ALA A 62 0.61 7.55 -1.28
CA ALA A 62 1.44 8.11 -0.23
C ALA A 62 2.84 8.54 -0.71
N GLU A 63 3.38 7.93 -1.77
CA GLU A 63 4.76 8.23 -2.21
C GLU A 63 4.94 9.61 -2.87
N LYS A 64 3.84 10.19 -3.36
CA LYS A 64 3.85 11.34 -4.28
C LYS A 64 4.40 12.61 -3.66
N SER A 65 4.14 12.84 -2.36
CA SER A 65 4.61 14.01 -1.64
C SER A 65 4.45 13.81 -0.13
N LEU A 66 5.08 14.67 0.67
CA LEU A 66 4.89 14.74 2.11
C LEU A 66 3.39 14.88 2.50
N TYR A 67 2.68 15.72 1.77
CA TYR A 67 1.26 16.01 2.00
C TYR A 67 0.37 14.81 1.67
N GLU A 68 0.65 14.12 0.55
CA GLU A 68 -0.07 12.90 0.17
C GLU A 68 0.25 11.78 1.17
N PHE A 69 1.50 11.64 1.60
CA PHE A 69 1.89 10.68 2.63
C PHE A 69 1.08 10.86 3.92
N TYR A 70 1.03 12.07 4.46
CA TYR A 70 0.23 12.40 5.64
C TYR A 70 -1.25 12.08 5.42
N TRP A 71 -1.83 12.63 4.34
CA TRP A 71 -3.27 12.53 4.10
C TRP A 71 -3.70 11.07 3.92
N TRP A 72 -2.96 10.28 3.13
CA TRP A 72 -3.30 8.88 2.92
C TRP A 72 -3.03 8.02 4.16
N SER A 73 -2.02 8.33 4.97
CA SER A 73 -1.80 7.66 6.25
C SER A 73 -2.98 7.88 7.20
N ALA A 74 -3.41 9.13 7.37
CA ALA A 74 -4.53 9.46 8.24
C ALA A 74 -5.88 8.95 7.69
N TYR A 75 -6.08 9.02 6.37
CA TYR A 75 -7.26 8.48 5.69
C TYR A 75 -7.41 6.97 5.89
N TYR A 76 -6.33 6.20 5.76
CA TYR A 76 -6.37 4.77 6.04
C TYR A 76 -6.52 4.50 7.54
N TYR A 77 -5.86 5.26 8.42
CA TYR A 77 -6.01 5.13 9.88
C TYR A 77 -7.47 5.27 10.34
N ALA A 78 -8.24 6.17 9.71
CA ALA A 78 -9.67 6.35 9.98
C ALA A 78 -10.58 5.24 9.43
N GLN A 79 -10.00 4.21 8.80
CA GLN A 79 -10.67 3.01 8.33
C GLN A 79 -10.02 1.79 9.00
N PRO A 80 -10.46 1.41 10.21
CA PRO A 80 -9.78 0.38 11.00
C PRO A 80 -9.50 -0.92 10.23
N ASP A 81 -10.49 -1.41 9.47
CA ASP A 81 -10.34 -2.63 8.69
C ASP A 81 -9.28 -2.50 7.58
N ALA A 82 -9.30 -1.39 6.83
CA ALA A 82 -8.31 -1.12 5.78
C ALA A 82 -6.90 -0.96 6.35
N TRP A 83 -6.76 -0.32 7.52
CA TRP A 83 -5.48 -0.16 8.20
C TRP A 83 -4.91 -1.50 8.68
N ILE A 84 -5.77 -2.35 9.27
CA ILE A 84 -5.40 -3.71 9.69
C ILE A 84 -4.96 -4.53 8.47
N GLU A 85 -5.71 -4.48 7.37
CA GLU A 85 -5.36 -5.21 6.15
C GLU A 85 -4.05 -4.71 5.51
N LEU A 86 -3.80 -3.40 5.50
CA LEU A 86 -2.52 -2.83 5.05
C LEU A 86 -1.34 -3.34 5.89
N LYS A 87 -1.48 -3.35 7.22
CA LYS A 87 -0.44 -3.88 8.12
C LYS A 87 -0.27 -5.39 7.94
N ARG A 88 -1.36 -6.13 7.75
CA ARG A 88 -1.33 -7.58 7.44
C ARG A 88 -0.57 -7.86 6.15
N ALA A 89 -0.75 -7.04 5.11
CA ALA A 89 0.00 -7.16 3.87
C ALA A 89 1.51 -7.04 4.10
N LEU A 90 1.96 -6.08 4.91
CA LEU A 90 3.37 -5.91 5.25
C LEU A 90 3.95 -7.08 6.05
N ILE A 91 3.14 -7.70 6.92
CA ILE A 91 3.53 -8.94 7.62
C ILE A 91 3.71 -10.08 6.61
N HIS A 92 2.75 -10.28 5.71
CA HIS A 92 2.81 -11.30 4.67
C HIS A 92 4.07 -11.14 3.79
N PHE A 93 4.39 -9.92 3.35
CA PHE A 93 5.59 -9.63 2.56
C PHE A 93 6.89 -9.59 3.39
N LYS A 94 6.86 -9.94 4.68
CA LYS A 94 8.02 -9.90 5.58
C LYS A 94 8.71 -8.52 5.57
N ALA A 95 7.92 -7.45 5.41
CA ALA A 95 8.36 -6.06 5.24
C ALA A 95 8.35 -5.30 6.58
N LYS A 96 9.08 -5.84 7.57
CA LYS A 96 9.09 -5.36 8.95
C LYS A 96 9.39 -3.86 9.08
N SER A 97 10.37 -3.34 8.35
CA SER A 97 10.76 -1.92 8.45
C SER A 97 9.64 -0.97 8.03
N MET A 98 8.88 -1.31 6.98
CA MET A 98 7.71 -0.52 6.56
C MET A 98 6.57 -0.65 7.57
N LEU A 99 6.38 -1.84 8.14
CA LEU A 99 5.40 -2.05 9.21
C LEU A 99 5.70 -1.20 10.44
N CYS A 100 6.99 -1.04 10.81
CA CYS A 100 7.39 -0.14 11.90
C CYS A 100 6.97 1.30 11.63
N ILE A 101 7.13 1.81 10.40
CA ILE A 101 6.67 3.17 10.04
C ILE A 101 5.16 3.30 10.25
N LEU A 102 4.36 2.33 9.80
CA LEU A 102 2.90 2.38 10.00
C LEU A 102 2.52 2.30 11.49
N ASN A 103 3.25 1.54 12.30
CA ASN A 103 3.02 1.51 13.75
C ASN A 103 3.36 2.86 14.40
N GLU A 104 4.49 3.48 14.05
CA GLU A 104 4.88 4.80 14.55
C GLU A 104 3.82 5.86 14.17
N LEU A 105 3.31 5.83 12.93
CA LEU A 105 2.20 6.69 12.49
C LEU A 105 0.92 6.43 13.30
N GLU A 106 0.56 5.16 13.52
CA GLU A 106 -0.63 4.78 14.28
C GLU A 106 -0.57 5.29 15.73
N ASP A 107 0.60 5.17 16.35
CA ASP A 107 0.84 5.63 17.72
C ASP A 107 0.72 7.15 17.80
N PHE A 108 1.34 7.88 16.87
CA PHE A 108 1.23 9.32 16.79
C PHE A 108 -0.22 9.80 16.57
N PHE A 109 -0.96 9.19 15.63
CA PHE A 109 -2.35 9.55 15.38
C PHE A 109 -3.24 9.27 16.59
N ARG A 110 -2.99 8.18 17.31
CA ARG A 110 -3.69 7.84 18.54
C ARG A 110 -3.42 8.87 19.64
N GLU A 111 -2.17 9.27 19.84
CA GLU A 111 -1.78 10.30 20.82
C GLU A 111 -2.39 11.67 20.50
N LYS A 112 -2.53 12.00 19.22
CA LYS A 112 -3.18 13.24 18.75
C LYS A 112 -4.70 13.13 18.63
N ASN A 113 -5.31 12.03 19.08
CA ASN A 113 -6.76 11.78 19.05
C ASN A 113 -7.39 11.89 17.65
N TYR A 114 -6.69 11.43 16.61
CA TYR A 114 -7.25 11.36 15.26
C TYR A 114 -8.44 10.40 15.24
N SER A 115 -9.47 10.76 14.46
CA SER A 115 -10.67 9.93 14.32
C SER A 115 -10.36 8.57 13.69
N ARG A 116 -10.98 7.52 14.22
CA ARG A 116 -11.04 6.17 13.64
C ARG A 116 -12.29 5.95 12.77
N ASN A 117 -12.95 7.04 12.37
CA ASN A 117 -14.13 7.06 11.50
C ASN A 117 -13.96 8.14 10.43
N LEU A 118 -14.09 7.75 9.15
CA LEU A 118 -14.03 8.65 8.00
C LEU A 118 -15.03 9.81 8.04
N GLU A 119 -16.22 9.60 8.58
CA GLU A 119 -17.26 10.66 8.67
C GLU A 119 -16.83 11.82 9.57
N ASN A 120 -15.91 11.54 10.50
CA ASN A 120 -15.40 12.50 11.47
C ASN A 120 -13.96 12.94 11.15
N ILE A 121 -13.42 12.60 9.98
CA ILE A 121 -12.15 13.17 9.52
C ILE A 121 -12.40 14.61 9.08
N ASN A 122 -11.77 15.55 9.78
CA ASN A 122 -11.63 16.93 9.32
C ASN A 122 -10.14 17.21 9.15
N LEU A 123 -9.57 16.69 8.06
CA LEU A 123 -8.14 16.79 7.76
C LEU A 123 -7.94 17.57 6.47
N SER A 124 -7.03 18.53 6.52
CA SER A 124 -6.50 19.22 5.36
C SER A 124 -5.05 18.80 5.15
N GLN A 125 -4.62 18.65 3.90
CA GLN A 125 -3.20 18.51 3.59
C GLN A 125 -2.37 19.65 4.22
N LYS A 126 -2.94 20.85 4.33
CA LYS A 126 -2.30 22.05 4.90
C LYS A 126 -2.20 22.03 6.43
N ASP A 127 -2.73 21.03 7.13
CA ASP A 127 -2.58 20.93 8.58
C ASP A 127 -1.10 20.84 8.98
N ILE A 128 -0.29 20.24 8.12
CA ILE A 128 1.17 20.14 8.26
C ILE A 128 1.80 21.54 8.37
N ASP A 129 1.35 22.52 7.59
CA ASP A 129 1.98 23.84 7.50
C ASP A 129 1.79 24.68 8.78
N ASN A 130 0.76 24.36 9.56
CA ASN A 130 0.36 25.15 10.72
C ASN A 130 0.80 24.54 12.06
N GLN A 131 1.40 23.34 12.04
CA GLN A 131 1.75 22.59 13.24
C GLN A 131 3.17 22.03 13.13
N VAL A 132 4.13 22.73 13.73
CA VAL A 132 5.57 22.39 13.65
C VAL A 132 5.85 20.95 14.11
N ASP A 133 5.22 20.49 15.20
CA ASP A 133 5.41 19.12 15.69
C ASP A 133 4.89 18.06 14.70
N LEU A 134 3.72 18.31 14.10
CA LEU A 134 3.14 17.45 13.07
C LEU A 134 4.06 17.43 11.84
N GLN A 135 4.51 18.61 11.39
CA GLN A 135 5.41 18.74 10.25
C GLN A 135 6.70 17.95 10.46
N ASN A 136 7.37 18.15 11.59
CA ASN A 136 8.64 17.48 11.89
C ASN A 136 8.47 15.96 11.95
N PHE A 137 7.40 15.49 12.61
CA PHE A 137 7.12 14.05 12.71
C PHE A 137 6.83 13.43 11.34
N ILE A 138 5.90 14.02 10.58
CA ILE A 138 5.53 13.52 9.24
C ILE A 138 6.72 13.59 8.28
N GLN A 139 7.54 14.64 8.35
CA GLN A 139 8.75 14.77 7.53
C GLN A 139 9.74 13.64 7.84
N SER A 140 9.97 13.34 9.12
CA SER A 140 10.81 12.21 9.53
C SER A 140 10.26 10.87 9.00
N MET A 141 8.96 10.64 9.17
CA MET A 141 8.31 9.41 8.70
C MET A 141 8.34 9.28 7.18
N PHE A 142 8.14 10.38 6.45
CA PHE A 142 8.17 10.36 4.99
C PHE A 142 9.57 10.09 4.45
N THR A 143 10.61 10.64 5.06
CA THR A 143 12.01 10.32 4.71
C THR A 143 12.28 8.83 4.90
N LYS A 144 11.96 8.27 6.08
CA LYS A 144 12.07 6.82 6.34
C LYS A 144 11.27 5.99 5.32
N PHE A 145 10.06 6.44 5.00
CA PHE A 145 9.18 5.78 4.03
C PHE A 145 9.83 5.72 2.64
N LYS A 146 10.39 6.82 2.14
CA LYS A 146 11.06 6.84 0.82
C LYS A 146 12.31 5.96 0.81
N GLU A 147 13.09 5.94 1.89
CA GLU A 147 14.27 5.07 2.02
C GLU A 147 13.92 3.57 2.05
N ILE A 148 12.86 3.20 2.77
CA ILE A 148 12.45 1.80 2.98
C ILE A 148 11.57 1.26 1.84
N SER A 149 10.96 2.15 1.04
CA SER A 149 10.06 1.76 -0.05
C SER A 149 10.70 0.82 -1.08
N PRO A 150 11.89 1.09 -1.64
CA PRO A 150 12.55 0.17 -2.59
C PRO A 150 12.79 -1.23 -1.99
N ILE A 151 13.16 -1.30 -0.71
CA ILE A 151 13.39 -2.58 0.00
C ILE A 151 12.07 -3.35 0.13
N THR A 152 10.99 -2.65 0.45
CA THR A 152 9.65 -3.22 0.59
C THR A 152 9.12 -3.74 -0.75
N LEU A 153 9.28 -2.96 -1.83
CA LEU A 153 8.90 -3.36 -3.18
C LEU A 153 9.69 -4.59 -3.66
N ASN A 154 10.99 -4.66 -3.33
CA ASN A 154 11.78 -5.86 -3.61
C ASN A 154 11.26 -7.09 -2.88
N LYS A 155 10.94 -6.99 -1.59
CA LYS A 155 10.35 -8.08 -0.81
C LYS A 155 9.01 -8.58 -1.35
N ILE A 156 8.20 -7.68 -1.90
CA ILE A 156 6.95 -8.05 -2.57
C ILE A 156 7.26 -8.90 -3.82
N GLY A 157 8.21 -8.46 -4.65
CA GLY A 157 8.64 -9.25 -5.80
C GLY A 157 9.22 -10.61 -5.40
N ASP A 158 10.04 -10.68 -4.35
CA ASP A 158 10.55 -11.95 -3.81
C ASP A 158 9.39 -12.88 -3.42
N CYS A 159 8.39 -12.37 -2.70
CA CYS A 159 7.21 -13.14 -2.31
C CYS A 159 6.42 -13.67 -3.53
N ILE A 160 6.26 -12.85 -4.57
CA ILE A 160 5.63 -13.28 -5.82
C ILE A 160 6.47 -14.37 -6.49
N ARG A 161 7.81 -14.32 -6.44
CA ARG A 161 8.69 -15.35 -6.99
C ARG A 161 8.70 -16.66 -6.21
N GLU A 162 8.59 -16.57 -4.89
CA GLU A 162 8.45 -17.75 -4.04
C GLU A 162 7.13 -18.48 -4.33
N ASN A 163 6.07 -17.76 -4.71
CA ASN A 163 4.73 -18.31 -4.91
C ASN A 163 4.04 -17.78 -6.19
N PRO A 164 4.61 -18.02 -7.39
CA PRO A 164 4.17 -17.35 -8.63
C PRO A 164 2.72 -17.65 -8.97
N TYR A 165 2.25 -18.87 -8.67
CA TYR A 165 0.89 -19.29 -9.00
C TYR A 165 -0.20 -18.53 -8.24
N GLN A 166 0.11 -17.77 -7.19
CA GLN A 166 -0.88 -16.91 -6.53
C GLN A 166 -1.18 -15.64 -7.36
N PHE A 167 -0.24 -15.20 -8.19
CA PHE A 167 -0.28 -13.91 -8.89
C PHE A 167 -0.26 -14.05 -10.41
N VAL A 168 0.31 -15.12 -10.94
CA VAL A 168 0.64 -15.28 -12.36
C VAL A 168 0.19 -16.66 -12.87
N TYR A 169 -0.35 -16.70 -14.07
CA TYR A 169 -0.42 -17.90 -14.91
C TYR A 169 0.84 -17.93 -15.77
N LEU A 170 1.77 -18.82 -15.43
CA LEU A 170 3.00 -19.00 -16.19
C LEU A 170 2.72 -19.84 -17.44
N GLU A 171 2.94 -19.24 -18.60
CA GLU A 171 2.84 -19.92 -19.88
C GLU A 171 4.22 -20.49 -20.24
N ASP A 172 4.22 -21.79 -20.60
CA ASP A 172 5.31 -22.39 -21.35
C ASP A 172 5.29 -21.74 -22.73
N VAL A 173 6.39 -21.10 -23.12
CA VAL A 173 6.52 -20.47 -24.44
C VAL A 173 6.21 -21.49 -25.53
#